data_AF-A0AAD6I7A5-F1
#
_entry.id   AF-A0AAD6I7A5-F1
#
_cell.length_a   1.000
_cell.length_b   1.000
_cell.length_c   1.000
_cell.angle_alpha   90.00
_cell.angle_beta   90.00
_cell.angle_gamma   90.00
#
_symmetry.space_group_name_H-M   'P 1'
#
loop_
_entity.id
_entity.type
_entity.pdbx_description
1 polymer ?
#
loop_
_entity_poly.entity_id
_entity_poly.type
_entity_poly.pdbx_seq_one_letter_code
_entity_poly.pdbx_strand_id
1 'polypeptide(L)'
;MRYLSVPALRHFLNDYYRVGFPALDNQLEIMWISTGCAQQLDSKSFEDPSYDRKHMLAEITGEGDLLPRNRVRLHDILWWTETGQDSKGKKVTKHNAFYLSLLAKLGSDRVLHDCWAQFVTGLTSGRRFSGGHGIAYKVVLVLIQSGRSETAAKFLEDVSQVSGDNLPGIARVSALWAFLDDPIVGDALPDLVRGEDYLELLEVCLEGMDRRMGIQWDPESQSHFSTSSEPSDTIWEAFDEQALPIIDRQRIASGHSSQLYAELQVNGCSKSPAALGRIVELLHDHDGQSQEIVTHLDYDELRLEEFHAKFESLELRWIPEYSPIEFSNSRLPAVHDSLVPWTPSTLGLIRARLIVDGVPQMGINALHLMQLGCMDMRYGPDQPWQPSGYTVVWDRHYNELLALYVGNGNGVIDCGPAPSNGPFGALMHIKLPTDPHRTLYSPFGTSTQARNCYGPYYLDVDPSPDLVY
;
A
#
# COMPACT_ATOMS: atom_id res chain seq x y z
N MET A 1 6.28 -1.18 19.64
CA MET A 1 5.08 -1.97 19.28
C MET A 1 5.40 -3.44 19.51
N ARG A 2 4.56 -4.21 20.21
CA ARG A 2 4.88 -5.61 20.58
C ARG A 2 4.52 -6.55 19.42
N TYR A 3 5.49 -7.37 19.01
CA TYR A 3 5.33 -8.46 18.05
C TYR A 3 4.31 -9.50 18.56
N LEU A 4 3.16 -9.64 17.89
CA LEU A 4 2.08 -10.55 18.28
C LEU A 4 2.08 -11.82 17.41
N SER A 5 3.06 -12.68 17.65
CA SER A 5 3.06 -14.04 17.13
C SER A 5 2.02 -14.92 17.82
N VAL A 6 1.67 -16.07 17.22
CA VAL A 6 0.75 -17.04 17.83
C VAL A 6 1.16 -17.41 19.28
N PRO A 7 2.44 -17.72 19.59
CA PRO A 7 2.86 -17.96 20.98
C PRO A 7 2.69 -16.75 21.91
N ALA A 8 2.96 -15.53 21.42
CA ALA A 8 2.81 -14.30 22.20
C ALA A 8 1.33 -14.01 22.52
N LEU A 9 0.44 -14.17 21.53
CA LEU A 9 -1.00 -14.06 21.71
C LEU A 9 -1.49 -15.12 22.71
N ARG A 10 -1.01 -16.36 22.59
CA ARG A 10 -1.35 -17.44 23.52
C ARG A 10 -0.95 -17.12 24.97
N HIS A 11 0.24 -16.58 25.17
CA HIS A 11 0.73 -16.17 26.48
C HIS A 11 -0.13 -15.05 27.06
N PHE A 12 -0.43 -14.03 26.26
CA PHE A 12 -1.32 -12.93 26.64
C PHE A 12 -2.70 -13.44 27.08
N LEU A 13 -3.35 -14.29 26.29
CA LEU A 13 -4.69 -14.83 26.61
C LEU A 13 -4.68 -15.66 27.90
N ASN A 14 -3.63 -16.44 28.14
CA ASN A 14 -3.50 -17.22 29.37
C ASN A 14 -3.30 -16.34 30.60
N ASP A 15 -2.46 -15.32 30.51
CA ASP A 15 -2.27 -14.38 31.62
C ASP A 15 -3.54 -13.59 31.89
N TYR A 16 -4.25 -13.17 30.84
CA TYR A 16 -5.53 -12.47 30.95
C TYR A 16 -6.55 -13.28 31.75
N TYR A 17 -6.70 -14.56 31.39
CA TYR A 17 -7.60 -15.49 32.07
C TYR A 17 -7.16 -15.79 33.51
N ARG A 18 -5.87 -16.02 33.75
CA ARG A 18 -5.35 -16.34 35.09
C ARG A 18 -5.54 -15.21 36.09
N VAL A 19 -5.43 -13.96 35.63
CA VAL A 19 -5.63 -12.78 36.49
C VAL A 19 -7.12 -12.48 36.69
N GLY A 20 -8.00 -12.98 35.82
CA GLY A 20 -9.44 -12.79 35.92
C GLY A 20 -9.86 -11.36 35.56
N PHE A 21 -9.23 -10.76 34.55
CA PHE A 21 -9.62 -9.44 34.08
C PHE A 21 -11.06 -9.44 33.53
N PRO A 22 -11.78 -8.31 33.63
CA PRO A 22 -13.12 -8.15 33.03
C PRO A 22 -13.05 -8.27 31.50
N ALA A 23 -14.18 -8.28 30.80
CA ALA A 23 -14.17 -8.25 29.34
C ALA A 23 -13.44 -7.01 28.80
N LEU A 24 -12.66 -7.21 27.73
CA LEU A 24 -11.84 -6.22 27.08
C LEU A 24 -12.73 -5.20 26.34
N ASP A 25 -12.90 -4.02 26.94
CA ASP A 25 -13.67 -2.89 26.38
C ASP A 25 -12.77 -1.78 25.80
N ASN A 26 -11.45 -1.83 26.06
CA ASN A 26 -10.53 -0.81 25.58
C ASN A 26 -10.34 -0.91 24.06
N GLN A 27 -11.00 -0.03 23.31
CA GLN A 27 -10.95 0.03 21.84
C GLN A 27 -9.54 0.19 21.28
N LEU A 28 -8.65 0.93 21.98
CA LEU A 28 -7.26 1.10 21.55
C LEU A 28 -6.47 -0.20 21.68
N GLU A 29 -6.70 -0.96 22.75
CA GLU A 29 -6.04 -2.25 22.97
C GLU A 29 -6.50 -3.28 21.95
N ILE A 30 -7.81 -3.34 21.69
CA ILE A 30 -8.38 -4.22 20.66
C ILE A 30 -7.83 -3.87 19.27
N MET A 31 -7.73 -2.57 18.96
CA MET A 31 -7.11 -2.09 17.73
C MET A 31 -5.65 -2.56 17.65
N TRP A 32 -4.83 -2.34 18.68
CA TRP A 32 -3.42 -2.73 18.66
C TRP A 32 -3.21 -4.24 18.52
N ILE A 33 -4.01 -5.05 19.23
CA ILE A 33 -3.95 -6.51 19.10
C ILE A 33 -4.32 -6.90 17.66
N SER A 34 -5.39 -6.34 17.13
CA SER A 34 -5.89 -6.70 15.79
C SER A 34 -4.92 -6.29 14.70
N THR A 35 -4.42 -5.05 14.74
CA THR A 35 -3.42 -4.53 13.80
C THR A 35 -2.12 -5.32 13.91
N GLY A 36 -1.63 -5.62 15.13
CA GLY A 36 -0.40 -6.40 15.31
C GLY A 36 -0.50 -7.83 14.77
N CYS A 37 -1.63 -8.51 14.99
CA CYS A 37 -1.87 -9.83 14.40
C CYS A 37 -1.97 -9.75 12.88
N ALA A 38 -2.69 -8.76 12.35
CA ALA A 38 -2.82 -8.57 10.91
C ALA A 38 -1.47 -8.30 10.24
N GLN A 39 -0.65 -7.39 10.75
CA GLN A 39 0.69 -7.11 10.22
C GLN A 39 1.57 -8.37 10.17
N GLN A 40 1.50 -9.19 11.22
CA GLN A 40 2.21 -10.46 11.25
C GLN A 40 1.74 -11.42 10.15
N LEU A 41 0.43 -11.48 9.91
CA LEU A 41 -0.14 -12.29 8.83
C LEU A 41 0.25 -11.78 7.45
N ASP A 42 0.27 -10.46 7.23
CA ASP A 42 0.68 -9.93 5.92
C ASP A 42 2.14 -10.27 5.64
N SER A 43 3.03 -9.91 6.57
CA SER A 43 4.46 -10.16 6.40
C SER A 43 4.77 -11.64 6.19
N LYS A 44 4.11 -12.54 6.95
CA LYS A 44 4.29 -13.98 6.75
C LYS A 44 3.70 -14.51 5.45
N SER A 45 2.53 -14.01 5.02
CA SER A 45 1.94 -14.43 3.74
C SER A 45 2.71 -13.90 2.53
N PHE A 46 3.38 -12.76 2.68
CA PHE A 46 4.23 -12.19 1.64
C PHE A 46 5.54 -12.99 1.47
N GLU A 47 6.18 -13.35 2.60
CA GLU A 47 7.39 -14.18 2.59
C GLU A 47 7.14 -15.64 2.22
N ASP A 48 5.98 -16.16 2.61
CA ASP A 48 5.55 -17.53 2.37
C ASP A 48 4.05 -17.54 2.01
N PRO A 49 3.72 -17.58 0.71
CA PRO A 49 2.33 -17.65 0.25
C PRO A 49 1.57 -18.88 0.77
N SER A 50 2.29 -19.92 1.22
CA SER A 50 1.70 -21.14 1.78
C SER A 50 1.52 -21.10 3.31
N TYR A 51 1.81 -19.95 3.94
CA TYR A 51 1.75 -19.80 5.39
C TYR A 51 0.37 -20.16 5.97
N ASP A 52 0.35 -21.13 6.88
CA ASP A 52 -0.89 -21.60 7.51
C ASP A 52 -1.43 -20.61 8.55
N ARG A 53 -2.57 -20.00 8.21
CA ARG A 53 -3.30 -19.06 9.07
C ARG A 53 -4.16 -19.73 10.13
N LYS A 54 -4.43 -21.05 10.01
CA LYS A 54 -5.37 -21.79 10.87
C LYS A 54 -5.00 -21.74 12.34
N HIS A 55 -3.71 -21.76 12.67
CA HIS A 55 -3.27 -21.65 14.06
C HIS A 55 -3.66 -20.32 14.71
N MET A 56 -3.55 -19.21 13.97
CA MET A 56 -3.93 -17.89 14.50
C MET A 56 -5.45 -17.74 14.55
N LEU A 57 -6.16 -18.27 13.56
CA LEU A 57 -7.62 -18.34 13.55
C LEU A 57 -8.14 -19.08 14.79
N ALA A 58 -7.57 -20.25 15.11
CA ALA A 58 -7.99 -21.05 16.27
C ALA A 58 -7.80 -20.30 17.60
N GLU A 59 -6.67 -19.59 17.80
CA GLU A 59 -6.46 -18.81 19.04
C GLU A 59 -7.40 -17.59 19.14
N ILE A 60 -7.86 -17.03 18.01
CA ILE A 60 -8.72 -15.84 17.98
C ILE A 60 -10.20 -16.21 18.08
N THR A 61 -10.70 -17.11 17.23
CA THR A 61 -12.13 -17.45 17.12
C THR A 61 -12.45 -18.86 17.60
N GLY A 62 -11.45 -19.75 17.66
CA GLY A 62 -11.66 -21.18 17.88
C GLY A 62 -12.25 -21.91 16.69
N GLU A 63 -12.24 -21.30 15.50
CA GLU A 63 -12.66 -21.94 14.25
C GLU A 63 -11.50 -22.73 13.62
N GLY A 64 -11.85 -23.73 12.81
CA GLY A 64 -10.92 -24.61 12.11
C GLY A 64 -10.81 -26.01 12.72
N ASP A 65 -10.05 -26.88 12.05
CA ASP A 65 -9.85 -28.28 12.46
C ASP A 65 -8.87 -28.43 13.65
N LEU A 66 -8.14 -27.36 13.95
CA LEU A 66 -7.16 -27.33 15.02
C LEU A 66 -7.85 -26.91 16.31
N LEU A 67 -7.81 -27.79 17.31
CA LEU A 67 -8.26 -27.42 18.66
C LEU A 67 -7.38 -26.26 19.17
N PRO A 68 -7.99 -25.15 19.64
CA PRO A 68 -7.23 -24.12 20.33
C PRO A 68 -6.51 -24.78 21.50
N ARG A 69 -5.19 -24.57 21.58
CA ARG A 69 -4.40 -25.12 22.70
C ARG A 69 -4.75 -24.43 24.02
N ASN A 70 -5.33 -23.24 23.95
CA ASN A 70 -5.89 -22.51 25.08
C ASN A 70 -7.40 -22.78 25.22
N ARG A 71 -7.89 -22.73 26.47
CA ARG A 71 -9.34 -22.74 26.76
C ARG A 71 -10.03 -21.41 26.46
N VAL A 72 -9.26 -20.33 26.32
CA VAL A 72 -9.77 -18.96 26.16
C VAL A 72 -9.32 -18.40 24.82
N ARG A 73 -10.28 -17.82 24.10
CA ARG A 73 -10.10 -17.25 22.76
C ARG A 73 -10.16 -15.73 22.85
N LEU A 74 -9.48 -15.03 21.93
CA LEU A 74 -9.57 -13.57 21.89
C LEU A 74 -11.02 -13.11 21.74
N HIS A 75 -11.79 -13.75 20.86
CA HIS A 75 -13.20 -13.40 20.65
C HIS A 75 -14.03 -13.42 21.94
N ASP A 76 -13.81 -14.42 22.80
CA ASP A 76 -14.61 -14.61 24.02
C ASP A 76 -14.39 -13.54 25.08
N ILE A 77 -13.23 -12.88 25.06
CA ILE A 77 -12.87 -11.86 26.05
C ILE A 77 -13.24 -10.45 25.58
N LEU A 78 -13.82 -10.25 24.40
CA LEU A 78 -14.20 -8.92 23.91
C LEU A 78 -15.52 -8.48 24.53
N TRP A 79 -15.62 -7.22 24.95
CA TRP A 79 -16.81 -6.75 25.68
C TRP A 79 -18.14 -6.91 24.95
N TRP A 80 -18.14 -6.91 23.61
CA TRP A 80 -19.35 -7.02 22.80
C TRP A 80 -19.82 -8.46 22.59
N THR A 81 -19.06 -9.47 23.04
CA THR A 81 -19.48 -10.89 22.97
C THR A 81 -20.22 -11.33 24.22
N GLU A 82 -19.94 -10.71 25.36
CA GLU A 82 -20.88 -10.71 26.48
C GLU A 82 -22.11 -9.91 26.05
N THR A 83 -23.31 -10.32 26.48
CA THR A 83 -24.58 -9.68 26.13
C THR A 83 -24.63 -8.22 26.60
N GLY A 84 -23.96 -7.34 25.85
CA GLY A 84 -23.75 -5.93 26.13
C GLY A 84 -25.01 -5.14 25.84
N GLN A 85 -25.96 -5.21 26.76
CA GLN A 85 -27.00 -4.21 26.88
C GLN A 85 -26.39 -2.99 27.58
N ASP A 86 -26.56 -1.79 27.00
CA ASP A 86 -26.34 -0.58 27.76
C ASP A 86 -27.31 -0.51 28.97
N SER A 87 -27.11 0.45 29.88
CA SER A 87 -28.01 0.72 31.01
C SER A 87 -29.47 1.06 30.62
N LYS A 88 -29.80 1.05 29.32
CA LYS A 88 -31.14 1.26 28.74
C LYS A 88 -31.60 0.07 27.87
N GLY A 89 -30.91 -1.08 27.90
CA GLY A 89 -31.29 -2.28 27.14
C GLY A 89 -30.95 -2.23 25.64
N LYS A 90 -30.23 -1.21 25.16
CA LYS A 90 -29.87 -1.04 23.76
C LYS A 90 -28.47 -1.65 23.50
N LYS A 91 -28.38 -2.53 22.50
CA LYS A 91 -27.07 -3.03 22.01
C LYS A 91 -26.30 -1.85 21.42
N VAL A 92 -25.21 -1.44 22.06
CA VAL A 92 -24.30 -0.42 21.50
C VAL A 92 -23.31 -1.15 20.62
N THR A 93 -23.54 -1.15 19.31
CA THR A 93 -22.65 -1.77 18.33
C THR A 93 -21.44 -0.87 18.04
N LYS A 94 -20.51 -0.74 18.99
CA LYS A 94 -19.15 -0.24 18.69
C LYS A 94 -18.31 -1.40 18.18
N HIS A 95 -18.50 -1.77 16.91
CA HIS A 95 -17.63 -2.76 16.30
C HIS A 95 -16.30 -2.14 15.93
N ASN A 96 -15.23 -2.85 16.29
CA ASN A 96 -13.88 -2.45 15.98
C ASN A 96 -13.55 -2.86 14.53
N ALA A 97 -13.39 -1.89 13.65
CA ALA A 97 -13.03 -2.08 12.24
C ALA A 97 -11.80 -2.97 12.03
N PHE A 98 -10.82 -2.84 12.92
CA PHE A 98 -9.57 -3.60 12.86
C PHE A 98 -9.82 -5.07 13.17
N TYR A 99 -10.74 -5.38 14.09
CA TYR A 99 -11.11 -6.76 14.39
C TYR A 99 -11.87 -7.42 13.23
N LEU A 100 -12.85 -6.74 12.61
CA LEU A 100 -13.54 -7.27 11.42
C LEU A 100 -12.57 -7.54 10.27
N SER A 101 -11.64 -6.61 10.02
CA SER A 101 -10.61 -6.76 9.00
C SER A 101 -9.68 -7.95 9.32
N LEU A 102 -9.32 -8.15 10.59
CA LEU A 102 -8.55 -9.32 11.01
C LEU A 102 -9.30 -10.63 10.78
N LEU A 103 -10.59 -10.69 11.12
CA LEU A 103 -11.44 -11.87 10.89
C LEU A 103 -11.55 -12.23 9.40
N ALA A 104 -11.78 -11.22 8.55
CA ALA A 104 -11.82 -11.38 7.10
C ALA A 104 -10.52 -12.01 6.58
N LYS A 105 -9.39 -11.48 7.05
CA LYS A 105 -8.05 -11.92 6.65
C LYS A 105 -7.67 -13.33 7.10
N LEU A 106 -8.10 -13.71 8.30
CA LEU A 106 -7.92 -15.05 8.84
C LEU A 106 -8.78 -16.10 8.13
N GLY A 107 -9.75 -15.66 7.32
CA GLY A 107 -10.74 -16.56 6.72
C GLY A 107 -11.76 -17.07 7.73
N SER A 108 -12.03 -16.30 8.79
CA SER A 108 -13.13 -16.62 9.70
C SER A 108 -14.45 -16.58 8.93
N ASP A 109 -15.30 -17.59 9.14
CA ASP A 109 -16.57 -17.70 8.42
C ASP A 109 -17.72 -17.32 9.34
N ARG A 110 -18.02 -18.16 10.33
CA ARG A 110 -19.15 -17.95 11.24
C ARG A 110 -18.99 -16.66 12.05
N VAL A 111 -17.86 -16.49 12.74
CA VAL A 111 -17.65 -15.31 13.59
C VAL A 111 -17.61 -14.02 12.76
N LEU A 112 -17.05 -14.04 11.55
CA LEU A 112 -17.08 -12.89 10.65
C LEU A 112 -18.51 -12.53 10.24
N HIS A 113 -19.31 -13.50 9.76
CA HIS A 113 -20.69 -13.25 9.36
C HIS A 113 -21.56 -12.75 10.53
N ASP A 114 -21.39 -13.30 11.72
CA ASP A 114 -22.12 -12.88 12.93
C ASP A 114 -21.76 -11.44 13.33
N CYS A 115 -20.48 -11.07 13.27
CA CYS A 115 -20.03 -9.71 13.55
C CYS A 115 -20.44 -8.72 12.45
N TRP A 116 -20.40 -9.15 11.19
CA TRP A 116 -20.77 -8.35 10.02
C TRP A 116 -22.26 -7.98 10.03
N ALA A 117 -23.16 -8.93 10.28
CA ALA A 117 -24.59 -8.67 10.33
C ALA A 117 -24.95 -7.62 11.41
N GLN A 118 -24.27 -7.67 12.56
CA GLN A 118 -24.43 -6.67 13.62
C GLN A 118 -23.88 -5.30 13.21
N PHE A 119 -22.72 -5.28 12.53
CA PHE A 119 -22.10 -4.06 12.01
C PHE A 119 -22.98 -3.37 10.97
N VAL A 120 -23.46 -4.10 9.96
CA VAL A 120 -24.32 -3.59 8.89
C VAL A 120 -25.65 -3.05 9.44
N THR A 121 -26.28 -3.74 10.40
CA THR A 121 -27.48 -3.24 11.08
C THR A 121 -27.21 -1.88 11.76
N GLY A 122 -25.99 -1.70 12.31
CA GLY A 122 -25.56 -0.44 12.91
C GLY A 122 -25.48 0.74 11.94
N LEU A 123 -25.21 0.50 10.64
CA LEU A 123 -25.10 1.54 9.61
C LEU A 123 -26.44 2.28 9.40
N THR A 124 -27.58 1.59 9.56
CA THR A 124 -28.93 2.16 9.39
C THR A 124 -29.34 3.16 10.48
N SER A 125 -28.71 3.11 11.66
CA SER A 125 -29.23 3.76 12.88
C SER A 125 -28.97 5.27 13.00
N GLY A 126 -28.69 5.96 11.89
CA GLY A 126 -28.99 7.37 11.65
C GLY A 126 -28.39 8.43 12.60
N ARG A 127 -27.45 8.09 13.48
CA ARG A 127 -26.76 9.06 14.34
C ARG A 127 -25.24 8.94 14.19
N ARG A 128 -24.67 9.92 13.47
CA ARG A 128 -23.25 10.33 13.58
C ARG A 128 -22.18 9.23 13.35
N PHE A 129 -22.41 8.28 12.45
CA PHE A 129 -21.31 7.44 11.93
C PHE A 129 -20.72 8.06 10.66
N SER A 130 -20.16 9.27 10.75
CA SER A 130 -19.31 9.79 9.67
C SER A 130 -18.10 8.84 9.54
N GLY A 131 -18.05 8.04 8.48
CA GLY A 131 -16.97 7.08 8.21
C GLY A 131 -17.34 5.60 8.35
N GLY A 132 -18.60 5.23 8.62
CA GLY A 132 -19.04 3.83 8.71
C GLY A 132 -18.86 3.05 7.40
N HIS A 133 -19.23 3.64 6.26
CA HIS A 133 -19.05 3.04 4.93
C HIS A 133 -17.58 2.80 4.59
N GLY A 134 -16.70 3.75 4.92
CA GLY A 134 -15.25 3.59 4.73
C GLY A 134 -14.66 2.40 5.50
N ILE A 135 -15.19 2.08 6.68
CA ILE A 135 -14.82 0.87 7.42
C ILE A 135 -15.31 -0.39 6.69
N ALA A 136 -16.54 -0.36 6.18
CA ALA A 136 -17.12 -1.48 5.44
C ALA A 136 -16.28 -1.81 4.20
N TYR A 137 -15.90 -0.78 3.43
CA TYR A 137 -15.04 -0.94 2.25
C TYR A 137 -13.67 -1.50 2.62
N LYS A 138 -13.09 -1.14 3.77
CA LYS A 138 -11.82 -1.76 4.23
C LYS A 138 -11.95 -3.26 4.48
N VAL A 139 -13.06 -3.71 5.09
CA VAL A 139 -13.30 -5.15 5.33
C VAL A 139 -13.47 -5.89 4.00
N VAL A 140 -14.24 -5.31 3.06
CA VAL A 140 -14.43 -5.86 1.72
C VAL A 140 -13.10 -5.95 0.97
N LEU A 141 -12.27 -4.90 1.01
CA LEU A 141 -10.95 -4.91 0.39
C LEU A 141 -10.07 -6.06 0.92
N VAL A 142 -10.10 -6.30 2.24
CA VAL A 142 -9.35 -7.42 2.85
C VAL A 142 -9.89 -8.78 2.39
N LEU A 143 -11.19 -8.92 2.16
CA LEU A 143 -11.78 -10.14 1.59
C LEU A 143 -11.30 -10.37 0.15
N ILE A 144 -11.28 -9.33 -0.67
CA ILE A 144 -10.74 -9.38 -2.05
C ILE A 144 -9.28 -9.82 -2.02
N GLN A 145 -8.45 -9.16 -1.20
CA GLN A 145 -7.02 -9.48 -1.05
C GLN A 145 -6.77 -10.90 -0.52
N SER A 146 -7.75 -11.48 0.19
CA SER A 146 -7.70 -12.86 0.69
C SER A 146 -8.29 -13.89 -0.28
N GLY A 147 -8.69 -13.48 -1.49
CA GLY A 147 -9.29 -14.35 -2.51
C GLY A 147 -10.73 -14.78 -2.22
N ARG A 148 -11.44 -14.07 -1.35
CA ARG A 148 -12.85 -14.35 -0.96
C ARG A 148 -13.83 -13.43 -1.68
N SER A 149 -13.70 -13.33 -2.99
CA SER A 149 -14.42 -12.36 -3.83
C SER A 149 -15.95 -12.52 -3.76
N GLU A 150 -16.48 -13.75 -3.68
CA GLU A 150 -17.92 -13.99 -3.50
C GLU A 150 -18.45 -13.41 -2.18
N THR A 151 -17.71 -13.60 -1.08
CA THR A 151 -18.07 -13.02 0.23
C THR A 151 -17.95 -11.49 0.20
N ALA A 152 -16.94 -10.97 -0.50
CA ALA A 152 -16.72 -9.55 -0.67
C ALA A 152 -17.90 -8.87 -1.42
N ALA A 153 -18.35 -9.46 -2.54
CA ALA A 153 -19.48 -8.98 -3.32
C ALA A 153 -20.77 -8.99 -2.48
N LYS A 154 -21.03 -10.08 -1.74
CA LYS A 154 -22.18 -10.15 -0.82
C LYS A 154 -22.13 -9.08 0.28
N PHE A 155 -20.95 -8.82 0.83
CA PHE A 155 -20.79 -7.77 1.84
C PHE A 155 -21.06 -6.38 1.24
N LEU A 156 -20.62 -6.11 0.00
CA LEU A 156 -21.00 -4.86 -0.68
C LEU A 156 -22.50 -4.77 -0.93
N GLU A 157 -23.14 -5.86 -1.32
CA GLU A 157 -24.60 -5.91 -1.48
C GLU A 157 -25.32 -5.57 -0.16
N ASP A 158 -24.89 -6.17 0.95
CA ASP A 158 -25.41 -5.87 2.29
C ASP A 158 -25.29 -4.36 2.61
N VAL A 159 -24.12 -3.74 2.31
CA VAL A 159 -23.92 -2.29 2.49
C VAL A 159 -24.84 -1.48 1.59
N SER A 160 -24.98 -1.88 0.33
CA SER A 160 -25.82 -1.19 -0.65
C SER A 160 -27.27 -1.15 -0.21
N GLN A 161 -27.82 -2.32 0.16
CA GLN A 161 -29.21 -2.46 0.62
C GLN A 161 -29.50 -1.59 1.84
N VAL A 162 -28.61 -1.57 2.85
CA VAL A 162 -28.85 -0.73 4.05
C VAL A 162 -28.62 0.76 3.83
N SER A 163 -28.00 1.14 2.71
CA SER A 163 -27.67 2.52 2.35
C SER A 163 -28.59 3.09 1.27
N GLY A 164 -29.74 2.45 1.03
CA GLY A 164 -30.73 2.91 0.05
C GLY A 164 -30.41 2.49 -1.38
N ASP A 165 -29.97 1.24 -1.56
CA ASP A 165 -29.55 0.63 -2.83
C ASP A 165 -28.42 1.42 -3.52
N ASN A 166 -27.45 1.88 -2.72
CA ASN A 166 -26.30 2.65 -3.19
C ASN A 166 -25.06 2.40 -2.32
N LEU A 167 -23.86 2.69 -2.84
CA LEU A 167 -22.59 2.62 -2.12
C LEU A 167 -21.99 4.03 -1.95
N PRO A 168 -22.34 4.76 -0.87
CA PRO A 168 -21.91 6.14 -0.69
C PRO A 168 -20.38 6.30 -0.64
N GLY A 169 -19.84 7.15 -1.52
CA GLY A 169 -18.43 7.53 -1.53
C GLY A 169 -17.48 6.42 -1.96
N ILE A 170 -17.96 5.38 -2.65
CA ILE A 170 -17.12 4.29 -3.18
C ILE A 170 -16.00 4.81 -4.10
N ALA A 171 -16.28 5.85 -4.89
CA ALA A 171 -15.31 6.48 -5.80
C ALA A 171 -14.10 7.09 -5.06
N ARG A 172 -14.27 7.47 -3.78
CA ARG A 172 -13.22 8.07 -2.94
C ARG A 172 -12.40 7.04 -2.18
N VAL A 173 -12.70 5.74 -2.35
CA VAL A 173 -11.90 4.68 -1.77
C VAL A 173 -10.56 4.67 -2.48
N SER A 174 -9.49 4.93 -1.72
CA SER A 174 -8.12 4.95 -2.24
C SER A 174 -7.70 3.64 -2.93
N ALA A 175 -8.30 2.51 -2.60
CA ALA A 175 -8.01 1.22 -3.23
C ALA A 175 -9.07 0.82 -4.28
N LEU A 176 -9.79 1.77 -4.88
CA LEU A 176 -10.88 1.52 -5.82
C LEU A 176 -10.51 0.51 -6.92
N TRP A 177 -9.31 0.61 -7.50
CA TRP A 177 -8.84 -0.32 -8.54
C TRP A 177 -8.84 -1.78 -8.09
N ALA A 178 -8.55 -2.07 -6.82
CA ALA A 178 -8.62 -3.44 -6.31
C ALA A 178 -10.06 -4.00 -6.31
N PHE A 179 -11.09 -3.14 -6.23
CA PHE A 179 -12.48 -3.55 -6.37
C PHE A 179 -12.85 -3.80 -7.83
N LEU A 180 -12.38 -2.92 -8.74
CA LEU A 180 -12.68 -2.99 -10.17
C LEU A 180 -11.93 -4.13 -10.87
N ASP A 181 -10.71 -4.42 -10.46
CA ASP A 181 -9.86 -5.47 -11.04
C ASP A 181 -10.25 -6.88 -10.57
N ASP A 182 -10.98 -7.00 -9.45
CA ASP A 182 -11.52 -8.30 -9.01
C ASP A 182 -12.71 -8.68 -9.91
N PRO A 183 -12.68 -9.83 -10.60
CA PRO A 183 -13.71 -10.15 -11.59
C PRO A 183 -15.13 -10.22 -11.02
N ILE A 184 -15.30 -10.71 -9.79
CA ILE A 184 -16.63 -10.90 -9.20
C ILE A 184 -17.15 -9.58 -8.62
N VAL A 185 -16.30 -8.85 -7.91
CA VAL A 185 -16.67 -7.57 -7.31
C VAL A 185 -16.82 -6.50 -8.38
N GLY A 186 -15.91 -6.44 -9.36
CA GLY A 186 -15.94 -5.51 -10.47
C GLY A 186 -17.19 -5.65 -11.33
N ASP A 187 -17.62 -6.89 -11.61
CA ASP A 187 -18.87 -7.15 -12.33
C ASP A 187 -20.11 -6.73 -11.53
N ALA A 188 -20.09 -6.88 -10.21
CA ALA A 188 -21.22 -6.52 -9.35
C ALA A 188 -21.33 -5.00 -9.09
N LEU A 189 -20.21 -4.29 -9.08
CA LEU A 189 -20.14 -2.90 -8.61
C LEU A 189 -21.07 -1.94 -9.38
N PRO A 190 -21.17 -1.99 -10.73
CA PRO A 190 -22.10 -1.14 -11.48
C PRO A 190 -23.58 -1.30 -11.08
N ASP A 191 -23.98 -2.49 -10.64
CA ASP A 191 -25.37 -2.77 -10.22
C ASP A 191 -25.67 -2.30 -8.79
N LEU A 192 -24.64 -2.11 -7.97
CA LEU A 192 -24.73 -1.77 -6.55
C LEU A 192 -24.63 -0.26 -6.26
N VAL A 193 -24.16 0.54 -7.22
CA VAL A 193 -23.98 1.99 -7.11
C VAL A 193 -25.05 2.71 -7.93
N ARG A 194 -25.64 3.78 -7.39
CA ARG A 194 -26.71 4.53 -8.06
C ARG A 194 -26.52 6.04 -7.92
N GLY A 195 -27.18 6.79 -8.80
CA GLY A 195 -27.27 8.24 -8.71
C GLY A 195 -25.91 8.94 -8.89
N GLU A 196 -25.65 9.94 -8.07
CA GLU A 196 -24.42 10.76 -8.14
C GLU A 196 -23.15 9.96 -7.86
N ASP A 197 -23.19 8.98 -6.94
CA ASP A 197 -22.02 8.13 -6.64
C ASP A 197 -21.60 7.28 -7.85
N TYR A 198 -22.54 6.91 -8.73
CA TYR A 198 -22.23 6.17 -9.96
C TYR A 198 -21.55 7.07 -10.99
N LEU A 199 -22.00 8.32 -11.12
CA LEU A 199 -21.35 9.31 -11.99
C LEU A 199 -19.95 9.65 -11.48
N GLU A 200 -19.79 9.89 -10.17
CA GLU A 200 -18.48 10.14 -9.56
C GLU A 200 -17.54 8.95 -9.77
N LEU A 201 -18.05 7.71 -9.65
CA LEU A 201 -17.27 6.51 -9.94
C LEU A 201 -16.79 6.48 -11.40
N LEU A 202 -17.68 6.74 -12.36
CA LEU A 202 -17.30 6.76 -13.78
C LEU A 202 -16.26 7.84 -14.08
N GLU A 203 -16.43 9.04 -13.53
CA GLU A 203 -15.46 10.14 -13.69
C GLU A 203 -14.08 9.73 -13.15
N VAL A 204 -14.00 9.18 -11.93
CA VAL A 204 -12.74 8.71 -11.35
C VAL A 204 -12.11 7.59 -12.18
N CYS A 205 -12.92 6.67 -12.71
CA CYS A 205 -12.43 5.60 -13.58
C CYS A 205 -11.83 6.16 -14.88
N LEU A 206 -12.54 7.08 -15.56
CA LEU A 206 -12.07 7.70 -16.80
C LEU A 206 -10.79 8.52 -16.57
N GLU A 207 -10.77 9.37 -15.56
CA GLU A 207 -9.56 10.14 -15.20
C GLU A 207 -8.37 9.23 -14.90
N GLY A 208 -8.62 8.10 -14.23
CA GLY A 208 -7.57 7.13 -13.95
C GLY A 208 -7.05 6.41 -15.18
N MET A 209 -7.93 6.05 -16.12
CA MET A 209 -7.55 5.48 -17.41
C MET A 209 -6.71 6.48 -18.21
N ASP A 210 -7.14 7.74 -18.28
CA ASP A 210 -6.43 8.82 -18.96
C ASP A 210 -5.02 9.01 -18.40
N ARG A 211 -4.89 9.13 -17.07
CA ARG A 211 -3.57 9.26 -16.42
C ARG A 211 -2.65 8.09 -16.73
N ARG A 212 -3.17 6.85 -16.70
CA ARG A 212 -2.37 5.64 -17.01
C ARG A 212 -1.99 5.53 -18.48
N MET A 213 -2.77 6.12 -19.37
CA MET A 213 -2.43 6.23 -20.80
C MET A 213 -1.54 7.45 -21.10
N GLY A 214 -1.31 8.33 -20.12
CA GLY A 214 -0.56 9.57 -20.31
C GLY A 214 -1.31 10.59 -21.17
N ILE A 215 -2.64 10.52 -21.21
CA ILE A 215 -3.51 11.47 -21.93
C ILE A 215 -4.36 12.27 -20.96
N GLN A 216 -4.95 13.35 -21.44
CA GLN A 216 -5.86 14.18 -20.65
C GLN A 216 -7.01 14.69 -21.53
N TRP A 217 -8.23 14.66 -20.98
CA TRP A 217 -9.40 15.30 -21.59
C TRP A 217 -9.37 16.82 -21.41
N ASP A 218 -9.52 17.56 -22.51
CA ASP A 218 -9.77 18.99 -22.49
C ASP A 218 -11.26 19.29 -22.77
N PRO A 219 -12.00 19.85 -21.79
CA PRO A 219 -13.39 20.20 -21.99
C PRO A 219 -13.60 21.36 -22.98
N GLU A 220 -12.60 22.21 -23.22
CA GLU A 220 -12.74 23.34 -24.14
C GLU A 220 -12.65 22.87 -25.60
N SER A 221 -11.63 22.07 -25.95
CA SER A 221 -11.48 21.48 -27.28
C SER A 221 -12.36 20.24 -27.51
N GLN A 222 -12.97 19.67 -26.47
CA GLN A 222 -13.71 18.40 -26.53
C GLN A 222 -12.86 17.26 -27.11
N SER A 223 -11.57 17.22 -26.75
CA SER A 223 -10.61 16.25 -27.29
C SER A 223 -9.62 15.78 -26.21
N HIS A 224 -9.00 14.62 -26.45
CA HIS A 224 -7.87 14.17 -25.65
C HIS A 224 -6.57 14.67 -26.28
N PHE A 225 -5.64 15.11 -25.43
CA PHE A 225 -4.28 15.47 -25.81
C PHE A 225 -3.29 14.65 -24.98
N SER A 226 -2.05 14.50 -25.48
CA SER A 226 -1.00 13.85 -24.69
C SER A 226 -0.61 14.77 -23.53
N THR A 227 -0.43 14.22 -22.34
CA THR A 227 0.11 14.98 -21.20
C THR A 227 1.56 15.43 -21.42
N SER A 228 2.23 14.88 -22.44
CA SER A 228 3.56 15.28 -22.91
C SER A 228 3.53 16.40 -23.97
N SER A 229 2.35 16.84 -24.42
CA SER A 229 2.16 17.89 -25.43
C SER A 229 1.30 19.04 -24.90
N GLU A 230 1.31 20.18 -25.58
CA GLU A 230 0.40 21.29 -25.25
C GLU A 230 -1.05 20.91 -25.62
N PRO A 231 -2.09 21.45 -24.95
CA PRO A 231 -3.50 21.17 -25.24
C PRO A 231 -3.92 21.53 -26.68
N SER A 232 -3.15 22.38 -27.36
CA SER A 232 -3.35 22.73 -28.77
C SER A 232 -2.97 21.61 -29.74
N ASP A 233 -2.14 20.66 -29.32
CA ASP A 233 -1.67 19.56 -30.15
C ASP A 233 -2.58 18.35 -29.89
N THR A 234 -3.64 18.22 -30.69
CA THR A 234 -4.50 17.04 -30.58
C THR A 234 -3.74 15.80 -31.03
N ILE A 235 -4.03 14.64 -30.41
CA ILE A 235 -3.39 13.35 -30.77
C ILE A 235 -3.61 13.01 -32.26
N TRP A 236 -4.63 13.61 -32.88
CA TRP A 236 -5.05 13.38 -34.26
C TRP A 236 -4.30 14.23 -35.29
N GLU A 237 -3.78 15.41 -34.91
CA GLU A 237 -2.98 16.25 -35.83
C GLU A 237 -1.64 15.60 -36.20
N ALA A 238 -1.10 14.73 -35.34
CA ALA A 238 0.10 13.95 -35.63
C ALA A 238 -0.10 12.89 -36.75
N PHE A 239 -1.35 12.58 -37.10
CA PHE A 239 -1.68 11.63 -38.17
C PHE A 239 -2.02 12.31 -39.50
N ASP A 240 -2.19 13.63 -39.52
CA ASP A 240 -2.42 14.41 -40.75
C ASP A 240 -1.05 14.80 -41.36
N GLU A 241 -0.63 14.00 -42.33
CA GLU A 241 0.48 14.23 -43.27
C GLU A 241 1.91 14.39 -42.69
N GLN A 242 2.60 13.25 -42.56
CA GLN A 242 4.00 13.05 -43.01
C GLN A 242 5.10 14.08 -42.63
N ALA A 243 5.00 14.75 -41.50
CA ALA A 243 6.18 15.28 -40.81
C ALA A 243 6.38 14.46 -39.53
N LEU A 244 7.48 13.70 -39.47
CA LEU A 244 7.98 13.18 -38.19
C LEU A 244 7.96 14.35 -37.20
N PRO A 245 7.34 14.21 -36.01
CA PRO A 245 7.28 15.31 -35.06
C PRO A 245 8.70 15.77 -34.78
N ILE A 246 8.93 17.09 -34.88
CA ILE A 246 10.18 17.69 -34.44
C ILE A 246 10.26 17.39 -32.95
N ILE A 247 11.13 16.45 -32.57
CA ILE A 247 11.42 16.14 -31.18
C ILE A 247 12.18 17.34 -30.61
N ASP A 248 11.44 18.39 -30.25
CA ASP A 248 12.00 19.49 -29.48
C ASP A 248 12.09 18.99 -28.03
N ARG A 249 13.28 18.46 -27.68
CA ARG A 249 13.61 17.76 -26.42
C ARG A 249 13.48 18.61 -25.15
N GLN A 250 12.81 19.76 -25.18
CA GLN A 250 12.89 20.76 -24.11
C GLN A 250 11.64 20.92 -23.24
N ARG A 251 10.51 20.23 -23.49
CA ARG A 251 9.26 20.49 -22.72
C ARG A 251 8.41 19.26 -22.37
N ILE A 252 9.03 18.10 -22.14
CA ILE A 252 8.35 16.81 -21.89
C ILE A 252 7.99 16.58 -20.39
N ALA A 253 8.16 17.60 -19.54
CA ALA A 253 8.48 17.39 -18.12
C ALA A 253 7.33 16.94 -17.19
N SER A 254 6.05 17.22 -17.47
CA SER A 254 4.97 16.96 -16.49
C SER A 254 4.08 15.74 -16.77
N GLY A 255 4.02 15.27 -18.01
CA GLY A 255 3.08 14.21 -18.40
C GLY A 255 3.48 12.80 -17.97
N HIS A 256 4.69 12.38 -18.34
CA HIS A 256 5.20 11.02 -18.09
C HIS A 256 5.30 10.68 -16.59
N SER A 257 5.52 11.68 -15.74
CA SER A 257 5.56 11.51 -14.29
C SER A 257 4.22 11.09 -13.70
N SER A 258 3.12 11.68 -14.22
CA SER A 258 1.77 11.35 -13.76
C SER A 258 1.38 9.92 -14.14
N GLN A 259 1.81 9.49 -15.33
CA GLN A 259 1.57 8.16 -15.85
C GLN A 259 2.31 7.07 -15.06
N LEU A 260 3.62 7.25 -14.86
CA LEU A 260 4.42 6.29 -14.09
C LEU A 260 3.88 6.13 -12.67
N TYR A 261 3.52 7.22 -12.00
CA TYR A 261 2.95 7.16 -10.66
C TYR A 261 1.55 6.53 -10.64
N ALA A 262 0.70 6.83 -11.62
CA ALA A 262 -0.61 6.19 -11.74
C ALA A 262 -0.48 4.67 -11.94
N GLU A 263 0.46 4.22 -12.77
CA GLU A 263 0.72 2.79 -12.97
C GLU A 263 1.31 2.12 -11.72
N LEU A 264 2.20 2.80 -10.99
CA LEU A 264 2.71 2.34 -9.69
C LEU A 264 1.59 2.14 -8.66
N GLN A 265 0.63 3.06 -8.59
CA GLN A 265 -0.48 2.96 -7.63
C GLN A 265 -1.40 1.77 -7.88
N VAL A 266 -1.55 1.34 -9.13
CA VAL A 266 -2.40 0.21 -9.51
C VAL A 266 -1.59 -1.10 -9.45
N ASN A 267 -0.40 -1.11 -10.03
CA ASN A 267 0.36 -2.34 -10.29
C ASN A 267 1.58 -2.54 -9.39
N GLY A 268 1.99 -1.55 -8.60
CA GLY A 268 3.22 -1.63 -7.81
C GLY A 268 3.20 -2.72 -6.72
N CYS A 269 2.02 -3.10 -6.22
CA CYS A 269 1.86 -4.23 -5.30
C CYS A 269 1.41 -5.53 -6.02
N SER A 270 1.44 -5.55 -7.35
CA SER A 270 0.97 -6.70 -8.11
C SER A 270 1.85 -7.93 -7.88
N LYS A 271 1.20 -9.09 -7.93
CA LYS A 271 1.83 -10.41 -7.92
C LYS A 271 2.09 -10.94 -9.34
N SER A 272 1.74 -10.17 -10.37
CA SER A 272 1.99 -10.53 -11.76
C SER A 272 3.33 -9.93 -12.21
N PRO A 273 4.31 -10.75 -12.63
CA PRO A 273 5.55 -10.26 -13.21
C PRO A 273 5.31 -9.35 -14.42
N ALA A 274 4.31 -9.65 -15.25
CA ALA A 274 3.96 -8.83 -16.40
C ALA A 274 3.41 -7.45 -15.99
N ALA A 275 2.65 -7.38 -14.89
CA ALA A 275 2.15 -6.09 -14.39
C ALA A 275 3.26 -5.20 -13.84
N LEU A 276 4.24 -5.80 -13.15
CA LEU A 276 5.44 -5.08 -12.71
C LEU A 276 6.36 -4.72 -13.90
N GLY A 277 6.41 -5.56 -14.93
CA GLY A 277 7.14 -5.31 -16.17
C GLY A 277 6.69 -4.02 -16.88
N ARG A 278 5.39 -3.72 -16.87
CA ARG A 278 4.88 -2.44 -17.42
C ARG A 278 5.47 -1.21 -16.71
N ILE A 279 5.69 -1.29 -15.40
CA ILE A 279 6.33 -0.20 -14.64
C ILE A 279 7.80 -0.07 -15.08
N VAL A 280 8.48 -1.19 -15.31
CA VAL A 280 9.86 -1.20 -15.83
C VAL A 280 9.94 -0.57 -17.22
N GLU A 281 9.00 -0.89 -18.11
CA GLU A 281 8.91 -0.29 -19.45
C GLU A 281 8.72 1.22 -19.36
N LEU A 282 7.80 1.69 -18.50
CA LEU A 282 7.61 3.13 -18.27
C LEU A 282 8.85 3.83 -17.70
N LEU A 283 9.65 3.14 -16.86
CA LEU A 283 10.93 3.67 -16.37
C LEU A 283 11.96 3.82 -17.50
N HIS A 284 11.96 2.94 -18.50
CA HIS A 284 12.83 3.08 -19.68
C HIS A 284 12.38 4.26 -20.54
N ASP A 285 11.06 4.42 -20.73
CA ASP A 285 10.49 5.51 -21.54
C ASP A 285 10.68 6.90 -20.90
N HIS A 286 10.84 6.97 -19.58
CA HIS A 286 11.01 8.23 -18.84
C HIS A 286 12.37 8.91 -19.06
N ASP A 287 13.36 8.21 -19.63
CA ASP A 287 14.69 8.72 -20.02
C ASP A 287 15.39 9.60 -18.96
N GLY A 288 15.21 9.29 -17.66
CA GLY A 288 15.87 10.02 -16.56
C GLY A 288 15.38 11.45 -16.31
N GLN A 289 14.24 11.87 -16.87
CA GLN A 289 13.69 13.22 -16.63
C GLN A 289 13.39 13.42 -15.13
N SER A 290 13.97 14.45 -14.51
CA SER A 290 13.82 14.64 -13.06
C SER A 290 12.45 15.18 -12.66
N GLN A 291 11.92 14.71 -11.53
CA GLN A 291 10.64 15.10 -10.94
C GLN A 291 10.83 15.69 -9.55
N GLU A 292 10.09 16.76 -9.23
CA GLU A 292 10.04 17.28 -7.86
C GLU A 292 9.33 16.31 -6.93
N ILE A 293 9.86 16.15 -5.72
CA ILE A 293 9.27 15.30 -4.69
C ILE A 293 9.05 16.09 -3.40
N VAL A 294 7.92 15.82 -2.74
CA VAL A 294 7.64 16.30 -1.39
C VAL A 294 8.08 15.22 -0.42
N THR A 295 8.95 15.56 0.51
CA THR A 295 9.41 14.61 1.52
C THR A 295 8.70 14.86 2.84
N HIS A 296 8.28 13.78 3.47
CA HIS A 296 7.97 13.79 4.90
C HIS A 296 9.21 13.28 5.60
N LEU A 297 10.02 14.22 6.09
CA LEU A 297 11.14 13.89 6.95
C LEU A 297 10.57 13.52 8.32
N ASP A 298 10.18 12.26 8.49
CA ASP A 298 9.72 11.67 9.76
C ASP A 298 10.87 11.50 10.78
N TYR A 299 11.94 12.28 10.64
CA TYR A 299 13.17 12.17 11.40
C TYR A 299 13.19 13.17 12.56
N ASP A 300 13.86 12.79 13.65
CA ASP A 300 14.11 13.55 14.89
C ASP A 300 14.17 15.08 14.66
N GLU A 301 13.18 15.79 15.23
CA GLU A 301 12.97 17.24 15.10
C GLU A 301 14.27 18.02 15.35
N LEU A 302 15.13 17.54 16.25
CA LEU A 302 16.40 18.19 16.59
C LEU A 302 17.39 18.22 15.41
N ARG A 303 17.45 17.18 14.57
CA ARG A 303 18.30 17.25 13.36
C ARG A 303 17.67 18.08 12.26
N LEU A 304 16.34 18.13 12.19
CA LEU A 304 15.66 19.03 11.26
C LEU A 304 15.98 20.50 11.62
N GLU A 305 15.97 20.83 12.90
CA GLU A 305 16.38 22.14 13.42
C GLU A 305 17.86 22.44 13.13
N GLU A 306 18.77 21.49 13.41
CA GLU A 306 20.20 21.65 13.05
C GLU A 306 20.42 21.83 11.55
N PHE A 307 19.58 21.20 10.73
CA PHE A 307 19.63 21.30 9.28
C PHE A 307 19.17 22.68 8.80
N HIS A 308 17.99 23.13 9.25
CA HIS A 308 17.47 24.47 8.93
C HIS A 308 18.35 25.61 9.46
N ALA A 309 19.15 25.36 10.49
CA ALA A 309 20.15 26.31 10.97
C ALA A 309 21.36 26.45 10.02
N LYS A 310 21.63 25.46 9.16
CA LYS A 310 22.81 25.41 8.26
C LYS A 310 22.49 25.71 6.81
N PHE A 311 21.29 25.38 6.35
CA PHE A 311 20.89 25.49 4.94
C PHE A 311 19.55 26.23 4.81
N GLU A 312 19.45 27.09 3.79
CA GLU A 312 18.26 27.90 3.52
C GLU A 312 17.04 27.03 3.18
N SER A 313 17.23 26.05 2.29
CA SER A 313 16.24 25.04 1.96
C SER A 313 16.92 23.72 1.61
N LEU A 314 16.18 22.62 1.78
CA LEU A 314 16.49 21.32 1.17
C LEU A 314 15.50 21.10 0.06
N GLU A 315 16.02 20.88 -1.14
CA GLU A 315 15.19 20.44 -2.25
C GLU A 315 15.65 19.06 -2.69
N LEU A 316 14.67 18.21 -2.94
CA LEU A 316 14.87 16.82 -3.35
C LEU A 316 14.12 16.62 -4.66
N ARG A 317 14.75 15.86 -5.56
CA ARG A 317 14.13 15.45 -6.81
C ARG A 317 14.37 13.97 -7.05
N TRP A 318 13.37 13.31 -7.58
CA TRP A 318 13.46 11.94 -8.06
C TRP A 318 13.91 11.96 -9.52
N ILE A 319 14.87 11.10 -9.85
CA ILE A 319 15.30 10.82 -11.21
C ILE A 319 14.85 9.38 -11.51
N PRO A 320 13.71 9.19 -12.21
CA PRO A 320 13.23 7.88 -12.59
C PRO A 320 14.25 7.18 -13.48
N GLU A 321 14.67 6.00 -13.03
CA GLU A 321 15.70 5.21 -13.70
C GLU A 321 15.44 3.74 -13.37
N TYR A 322 15.58 2.89 -14.38
CA TYR A 322 15.44 1.46 -14.18
C TYR A 322 16.67 0.88 -13.46
N SER A 323 16.42 0.31 -12.28
CA SER A 323 17.38 -0.48 -11.50
C SER A 323 18.77 0.16 -11.35
N PRO A 324 18.87 1.34 -10.69
CA PRO A 324 20.14 2.03 -10.49
C PRO A 324 21.18 1.21 -9.72
N ILE A 325 20.76 0.14 -9.03
CA ILE A 325 21.63 -0.82 -8.36
C ILE A 325 21.42 -2.22 -8.94
N GLU A 326 22.53 -2.90 -9.19
CA GLU A 326 22.56 -4.32 -9.53
C GLU A 326 23.30 -5.11 -8.45
N PHE A 327 22.88 -6.34 -8.18
CA PHE A 327 23.64 -7.21 -7.30
C PHE A 327 24.67 -8.03 -8.09
N SER A 328 25.88 -8.17 -7.55
CA SER A 328 27.00 -8.85 -8.21
C SER A 328 26.71 -10.30 -8.58
N ASN A 329 25.83 -10.97 -7.84
CA ASN A 329 25.35 -12.33 -8.05
C ASN A 329 24.08 -12.42 -8.94
N SER A 330 23.54 -11.30 -9.41
CA SER A 330 22.29 -11.23 -10.19
C SER A 330 22.31 -10.00 -11.10
N ARG A 331 23.32 -9.92 -11.96
CA ARG A 331 23.50 -8.80 -12.89
C ARG A 331 22.42 -8.78 -13.96
N LEU A 332 22.08 -7.58 -14.40
CA LEU A 332 21.15 -7.38 -15.48
C LEU A 332 21.79 -7.73 -16.82
N PRO A 333 21.01 -8.25 -17.78
CA PRO A 333 21.48 -8.38 -19.15
C PRO A 333 21.70 -6.98 -19.75
N ALA A 334 22.73 -6.84 -20.59
CA ALA A 334 23.05 -5.56 -21.23
C ALA A 334 21.95 -5.05 -22.18
N VAL A 335 21.08 -5.96 -22.66
CA VAL A 335 19.90 -5.64 -23.47
C VAL A 335 18.75 -6.48 -22.91
N HIS A 336 17.63 -5.83 -22.61
CA HIS A 336 16.41 -6.53 -22.28
C HIS A 336 15.82 -7.15 -23.56
N ASP A 337 15.65 -8.47 -23.56
CA ASP A 337 14.90 -9.20 -24.58
C ASP A 337 13.49 -9.45 -24.04
N SER A 338 12.49 -8.86 -24.68
CA SER A 338 11.08 -8.98 -24.28
C SER A 338 10.53 -10.41 -24.40
N LEU A 339 11.27 -11.31 -25.06
CA LEU A 339 10.96 -12.74 -25.11
C LEU A 339 11.41 -13.49 -23.85
N VAL A 340 12.26 -12.88 -23.00
CA VAL A 340 12.74 -13.46 -21.76
C VAL A 340 11.77 -13.11 -20.62
N PRO A 341 11.30 -14.12 -19.85
CA PRO A 341 10.42 -13.86 -18.72
C PRO A 341 11.05 -12.94 -17.67
N TRP A 342 10.22 -12.09 -17.07
CA TRP A 342 10.60 -11.20 -15.98
C TRP A 342 11.09 -11.98 -14.75
N THR A 343 12.38 -11.89 -14.45
CA THR A 343 12.97 -12.35 -13.17
C THR A 343 12.88 -11.25 -12.10
N PRO A 344 12.98 -11.58 -10.81
CA PRO A 344 13.01 -10.56 -9.75
C PRO A 344 14.11 -9.51 -9.95
N SER A 345 15.31 -9.93 -10.41
CA SER A 345 16.39 -9.00 -10.75
C SER A 345 16.02 -8.07 -11.91
N THR A 346 15.42 -8.59 -12.99
CA THR A 346 15.00 -7.76 -14.14
C THR A 346 13.77 -6.89 -13.86
N LEU A 347 13.12 -7.10 -12.73
CA LEU A 347 12.06 -6.22 -12.22
C LEU A 347 12.63 -5.19 -11.23
N GLY A 348 13.95 -5.16 -11.01
CA GLY A 348 14.59 -4.28 -10.05
C GLY A 348 14.19 -4.56 -8.60
N LEU A 349 13.79 -5.80 -8.27
CA LEU A 349 13.29 -6.14 -6.94
C LEU A 349 14.43 -6.35 -5.96
N ILE A 350 14.34 -5.62 -4.84
CA ILE A 350 15.32 -5.67 -3.76
C ILE A 350 14.61 -5.89 -2.44
N ARG A 351 15.28 -6.58 -1.52
CA ARG A 351 14.78 -6.80 -0.18
C ARG A 351 15.74 -6.17 0.83
N ALA A 352 15.18 -5.35 1.72
CA ALA A 352 15.93 -4.70 2.80
C ALA A 352 15.51 -5.28 4.15
N ARG A 353 16.43 -5.95 4.84
CA ARG A 353 16.17 -6.63 6.12
C ARG A 353 16.83 -5.91 7.26
N LEU A 354 16.07 -5.44 8.24
CA LEU A 354 16.65 -4.77 9.40
C LEU A 354 17.62 -5.71 10.12
N ILE A 355 18.81 -5.23 10.46
CA ILE A 355 19.80 -6.00 11.21
C ILE A 355 19.60 -5.72 12.70
N VAL A 356 19.28 -6.76 13.47
CA VAL A 356 19.17 -6.69 14.93
C VAL A 356 20.18 -7.67 15.52
N ASP A 357 21.02 -7.18 16.43
CA ASP A 357 22.10 -7.96 17.05
C ASP A 357 23.01 -8.68 16.02
N GLY A 358 23.26 -8.02 14.88
CA GLY A 358 24.07 -8.56 13.78
C GLY A 358 23.35 -9.56 12.87
N VAL A 359 22.06 -9.83 13.10
CA VAL A 359 21.27 -10.78 12.31
C VAL A 359 20.21 -10.06 11.48
N PRO A 360 20.23 -10.21 10.14
CA PRO A 360 19.16 -9.72 9.27
C PRO A 360 17.81 -10.38 9.61
N GLN A 361 16.82 -9.57 9.94
CA GLN A 361 15.50 -10.00 10.36
C GLN A 361 14.57 -10.30 9.18
N MET A 362 13.58 -11.15 9.43
CA MET A 362 12.48 -11.48 8.50
C MET A 362 11.15 -10.98 9.08
N GLY A 363 10.08 -11.08 8.31
CA GLY A 363 8.71 -10.70 8.65
C GLY A 363 8.51 -9.19 8.57
N ILE A 364 7.89 -8.62 9.60
CA ILE A 364 7.58 -7.18 9.70
C ILE A 364 8.81 -6.25 9.61
N ASN A 365 10.02 -6.80 9.74
CA ASN A 365 11.29 -6.09 9.69
C ASN A 365 12.00 -6.23 8.33
N ALA A 366 11.37 -6.90 7.36
CA ALA A 366 11.83 -7.02 5.99
C ALA A 366 10.95 -6.17 5.07
N LEU A 367 11.59 -5.35 4.24
CA LEU A 367 10.95 -4.54 3.21
C LEU A 367 11.14 -5.22 1.86
N HIS A 368 10.07 -5.27 1.07
CA HIS A 368 10.05 -5.84 -0.27
C HIS A 368 9.81 -4.72 -1.26
N LEU A 369 10.87 -4.38 -1.99
CA LEU A 369 10.98 -3.10 -2.66
C LEU A 369 11.20 -3.30 -4.16
N MET A 370 10.66 -2.39 -4.97
CA MET A 370 10.98 -2.26 -6.40
C MET A 370 11.76 -0.97 -6.61
N GLN A 371 12.91 -1.04 -7.29
CA GLN A 371 13.72 0.14 -7.59
C GLN A 371 13.07 1.00 -8.67
N LEU A 372 12.99 2.31 -8.42
CA LEU A 372 12.36 3.29 -9.31
C LEU A 372 13.30 4.42 -9.75
N GLY A 373 14.54 4.43 -9.27
CA GLY A 373 15.56 5.37 -9.74
C GLY A 373 16.34 6.03 -8.60
N CYS A 374 17.03 7.11 -8.93
CA CYS A 374 17.90 7.82 -8.01
C CYS A 374 17.21 9.05 -7.40
N MET A 375 17.72 9.52 -6.27
CA MET A 375 17.33 10.81 -5.70
C MET A 375 18.52 11.77 -5.74
N ASP A 376 18.25 13.01 -6.14
CA ASP A 376 19.18 14.12 -6.09
C ASP A 376 18.75 15.10 -5.01
N MET A 377 19.72 15.84 -4.46
CA MET A 377 19.47 16.88 -3.48
C MET A 377 20.22 18.18 -3.80
N ARG A 378 19.70 19.30 -3.32
CA ARG A 378 20.42 20.59 -3.25
C ARG A 378 20.06 21.35 -1.98
N TYR A 379 20.99 22.18 -1.52
CA TYR A 379 20.90 22.94 -0.27
C TYR A 379 20.58 24.43 -0.51
N GLY A 380 19.53 24.70 -1.28
CA GLY A 380 19.16 26.03 -1.73
C GLY A 380 18.93 26.10 -3.24
N PRO A 381 18.11 27.04 -3.73
CA PRO A 381 17.75 27.15 -5.13
C PRO A 381 18.95 27.45 -6.05
N ASP A 382 19.96 28.13 -5.51
CA ASP A 382 21.17 28.53 -6.24
C ASP A 382 22.28 27.47 -6.20
N GLN A 383 22.11 26.40 -5.43
CA GLN A 383 23.09 25.31 -5.32
C GLN A 383 22.89 24.28 -6.45
N PRO A 384 23.97 23.69 -6.98
CA PRO A 384 23.86 22.62 -7.97
C PRO A 384 23.22 21.38 -7.35
N TRP A 385 22.42 20.67 -8.14
CA TRP A 385 21.94 19.34 -7.80
C TRP A 385 23.10 18.36 -7.66
N GLN A 386 23.06 17.55 -6.62
CA GLN A 386 24.05 16.51 -6.35
C GLN A 386 23.38 15.18 -6.02
N PRO A 387 24.00 14.04 -6.38
CA PRO A 387 23.50 12.73 -6.00
C PRO A 387 23.36 12.62 -4.48
N SER A 388 22.19 12.17 -4.02
CA SER A 388 21.90 12.03 -2.60
C SER A 388 22.47 10.75 -1.99
N GLY A 389 22.76 9.76 -2.83
CA GLY A 389 23.04 8.38 -2.43
C GLY A 389 21.82 7.58 -1.96
N TYR A 390 20.61 8.13 -2.14
CA TYR A 390 19.37 7.38 -1.96
C TYR A 390 18.84 6.87 -3.30
N THR A 391 18.29 5.67 -3.24
CA THR A 391 17.49 5.06 -4.31
C THR A 391 16.02 5.22 -3.95
N VAL A 392 15.24 5.75 -4.89
CA VAL A 392 13.79 5.81 -4.79
C VAL A 392 13.24 4.41 -5.08
N VAL A 393 12.38 3.93 -4.19
CA VAL A 393 11.85 2.57 -4.22
C VAL A 393 10.36 2.56 -3.93
N TRP A 394 9.64 1.61 -4.51
CA TRP A 394 8.26 1.30 -4.17
C TRP A 394 8.21 0.15 -3.17
N ASP A 395 7.52 0.33 -2.07
CA ASP A 395 7.20 -0.77 -1.17
C ASP A 395 6.02 -1.57 -1.71
N ARG A 396 6.31 -2.79 -2.18
CA ARG A 396 5.34 -3.71 -2.79
C ARG A 396 4.33 -4.27 -1.79
N HIS A 397 4.59 -4.14 -0.49
CA HIS A 397 3.72 -4.64 0.56
C HIS A 397 2.79 -3.53 1.07
N TYR A 398 3.30 -2.31 1.21
CA TYR A 398 2.55 -1.20 1.80
C TYR A 398 2.09 -0.12 0.81
N ASN A 399 2.37 -0.30 -0.48
CA ASN A 399 1.93 0.59 -1.57
C ASN A 399 2.38 2.04 -1.37
N GLU A 400 3.66 2.21 -1.04
CA GLU A 400 4.22 3.51 -0.69
C GLU A 400 5.58 3.77 -1.31
N LEU A 401 5.86 5.04 -1.59
CA LEU A 401 7.12 5.50 -2.14
C LEU A 401 8.10 5.84 -1.00
N LEU A 402 9.31 5.31 -1.10
CA LEU A 402 10.37 5.49 -0.11
C LEU A 402 11.68 5.87 -0.79
N ALA A 403 12.62 6.41 -0.01
CA ALA A 403 14.02 6.51 -0.36
C ALA A 403 14.86 5.65 0.58
N LEU A 404 15.61 4.71 0.02
CA LEU A 404 16.54 3.85 0.73
C LEU A 404 17.97 4.36 0.52
N TYR A 405 18.71 4.62 1.60
CA TYR A 405 20.10 5.04 1.50
C TYR A 405 20.99 3.86 1.17
N VAL A 406 21.72 3.98 0.06
CA VAL A 406 22.66 2.96 -0.43
C VAL A 406 24.09 3.51 -0.56
N GLY A 407 24.26 4.82 -0.37
CA GLY A 407 25.53 5.53 -0.54
C GLY A 407 25.75 6.00 -1.98
N ASN A 408 26.96 6.46 -2.31
CA ASN A 408 27.30 6.97 -3.66
C ASN A 408 27.39 5.88 -4.76
N GLY A 409 26.75 4.73 -4.55
CA GLY A 409 26.90 3.53 -5.37
C GLY A 409 25.73 3.30 -6.31
N ASN A 410 25.66 4.05 -7.42
CA ASN A 410 24.97 3.53 -8.60
C ASN A 410 25.83 2.42 -9.21
N GLY A 411 25.19 1.36 -9.71
CA GLY A 411 25.85 0.22 -10.35
C GLY A 411 25.89 -1.04 -9.47
N VAL A 412 26.95 -1.83 -9.64
CA VAL A 412 27.01 -3.19 -9.08
C VAL A 412 27.47 -3.17 -7.62
N ILE A 413 26.65 -3.71 -6.72
CA ILE A 413 26.95 -3.91 -5.30
C ILE A 413 26.94 -5.40 -4.92
N ASP A 414 27.59 -5.76 -3.83
CA ASP A 414 27.44 -7.09 -3.23
C ASP A 414 26.21 -7.12 -2.30
N CYS A 415 25.58 -8.29 -2.17
CA CYS A 415 24.59 -8.49 -1.11
C CYS A 415 25.26 -8.32 0.25
N GLY A 416 24.64 -7.56 1.14
CA GLY A 416 25.30 -7.21 2.39
C GLY A 416 24.65 -6.06 3.16
N PRO A 417 25.27 -5.67 4.29
CA PRO A 417 24.83 -4.52 5.05
C PRO A 417 24.98 -3.23 4.23
N ALA A 418 23.89 -2.48 4.10
CA ALA A 418 23.90 -1.13 3.53
C ALA A 418 24.44 -0.11 4.53
N PRO A 419 25.00 1.01 4.04
CA PRO A 419 25.36 2.14 4.87
C PRO A 419 24.15 2.67 5.66
N SER A 420 24.32 2.96 6.94
CA SER A 420 23.27 3.52 7.80
C SER A 420 23.49 5.00 8.14
N ASN A 421 24.56 5.59 7.63
CA ASN A 421 25.00 6.96 7.89
C ASN A 421 24.49 7.97 6.84
N GLY A 422 23.36 7.68 6.20
CA GLY A 422 22.72 8.60 5.27
C GLY A 422 22.37 9.93 5.96
N PRO A 423 22.41 11.06 5.23
CA PRO A 423 22.18 12.38 5.81
C PRO A 423 20.81 12.54 6.48
N PHE A 424 19.82 11.75 6.04
CA PHE A 424 18.45 11.73 6.56
C PHE A 424 18.05 10.36 7.14
N GLY A 425 19.05 9.53 7.50
CA GLY A 425 18.84 8.14 7.93
C GLY A 425 18.92 7.14 6.78
N ALA A 426 18.70 5.86 7.09
CA ALA A 426 18.73 4.77 6.13
C ALA A 426 17.47 4.68 5.26
N LEU A 427 16.32 5.19 5.72
CA LEU A 427 15.04 5.13 5.02
C LEU A 427 14.25 6.42 5.21
N MET A 428 13.59 6.91 4.16
CA MET A 428 12.75 8.11 4.15
C MET A 428 11.43 7.85 3.42
N HIS A 429 10.33 8.45 3.87
CA HIS A 429 9.05 8.45 3.15
C HIS A 429 8.98 9.62 2.16
N ILE A 430 8.54 9.34 0.94
CA ILE A 430 8.43 10.33 -0.15
C ILE A 430 6.99 10.38 -0.67
N LYS A 431 6.53 11.55 -1.08
CA LYS A 431 5.27 11.76 -1.81
C LYS A 431 5.50 12.65 -3.03
N LEU A 432 4.64 12.51 -4.03
CA LEU A 432 4.62 13.42 -5.16
C LEU A 432 3.74 14.66 -4.87
N PRO A 433 4.09 15.85 -5.38
CA PRO A 433 3.32 17.08 -5.16
C PRO A 433 1.85 17.01 -5.61
N THR A 434 1.56 16.18 -6.62
CA THR A 434 0.22 15.96 -7.17
C THR A 434 -0.72 15.15 -6.27
N ASP A 435 -0.26 14.68 -5.11
CA ASP A 435 -1.07 13.90 -4.17
C ASP A 435 -0.99 14.39 -2.70
N PRO A 436 -1.41 15.63 -2.40
CA PRO A 436 -1.33 16.19 -1.05
C PRO A 436 -2.39 15.62 -0.07
N HIS A 437 -3.39 14.87 -0.57
CA HIS A 437 -4.55 14.44 0.23
C HIS A 437 -4.64 12.94 0.51
N ARG A 438 -3.78 12.10 -0.06
CA ARG A 438 -3.88 10.66 0.16
C ARG A 438 -3.02 10.20 1.33
N THR A 439 -3.69 9.99 2.45
CA THR A 439 -3.20 9.15 3.54
C THR A 439 -2.96 7.72 3.05
N LEU A 440 -1.73 7.23 3.20
CA LEU A 440 -1.30 5.86 2.90
C LEU A 440 -2.29 4.84 3.50
N TYR A 441 -2.93 4.06 2.63
CA TYR A 441 -4.03 3.21 3.04
C TYR A 441 -3.53 1.81 3.41
N SER A 442 -3.22 1.62 4.69
CA SER A 442 -3.38 0.29 5.29
C SER A 442 -4.85 0.11 5.68
N PRO A 443 -5.48 -1.04 5.43
CA PRO A 443 -6.81 -1.37 5.98
C PRO A 443 -6.85 -1.19 7.49
N PHE A 444 -5.69 -1.32 8.15
CA PHE A 444 -5.49 -1.16 9.58
C PHE A 444 -5.06 0.24 10.03
N GLY A 445 -5.29 1.26 9.19
CA GLY A 445 -5.12 2.66 9.54
C GLY A 445 -3.69 3.17 9.37
N THR A 446 -3.61 4.46 9.06
CA THR A 446 -2.42 5.28 8.95
C THR A 446 -1.73 5.42 10.31
N SER A 447 -0.94 4.44 10.68
CA SER A 447 0.38 4.80 11.17
C SER A 447 1.22 4.75 9.90
N THR A 448 1.88 5.86 9.54
CA THR A 448 3.26 5.72 9.06
C THR A 448 3.89 4.77 10.06
N GLN A 449 4.00 3.49 9.69
CA GLN A 449 4.49 2.51 10.63
C GLN A 449 5.84 3.04 11.08
N ALA A 450 6.15 2.94 12.38
CA ALA A 450 7.46 3.29 12.89
C ALA A 450 8.47 2.29 12.31
N ARG A 451 8.76 2.43 11.02
CA ARG A 451 9.81 1.75 10.29
C ARG A 451 11.09 2.26 10.90
N ASN A 452 12.08 1.39 10.95
CA ASN A 452 13.36 1.81 11.49
C ASN A 452 14.07 2.66 10.42
N CYS A 453 13.83 3.96 10.45
CA CYS A 453 14.49 4.92 9.55
C CYS A 453 16.00 5.03 9.76
N TYR A 454 16.53 4.43 10.83
CA TYR A 454 17.95 4.48 11.20
C TYR A 454 18.74 3.28 10.69
N GLY A 455 18.09 2.15 10.38
CA GLY A 455 18.77 0.91 10.01
C GLY A 455 19.57 0.32 11.18
N PRO A 456 20.66 -0.45 10.91
CA PRO A 456 21.19 -0.80 9.60
C PRO A 456 20.35 -1.88 8.88
N TYR A 457 20.37 -1.88 7.55
CA TYR A 457 19.67 -2.87 6.72
C TYR A 457 20.66 -3.78 5.99
N TYR A 458 20.28 -5.03 5.77
CA TYR A 458 20.94 -5.96 4.87
C TYR A 458 20.17 -5.97 3.53
N LEU A 459 20.86 -5.74 2.42
CA LEU A 459 20.28 -5.73 1.08
C LEU A 459 20.62 -7.01 0.32
N ASP A 460 19.61 -7.59 -0.30
CA ASP A 460 19.74 -8.64 -1.30
C ASP A 460 18.66 -8.52 -2.38
N VAL A 461 18.77 -9.31 -3.45
CA VAL A 461 17.69 -9.48 -4.43
C VAL A 461 16.49 -10.05 -3.71
N ASP A 462 15.31 -9.45 -3.90
CA ASP A 462 14.09 -10.05 -3.38
C ASP A 462 13.76 -11.31 -4.19
N PRO A 463 13.69 -12.50 -3.59
CA PRO A 463 13.25 -13.69 -4.30
C PRO A 463 11.77 -13.61 -4.73
N SER A 464 10.99 -12.71 -4.13
CA SER A 464 9.57 -12.44 -4.42
C SER A 464 8.75 -13.71 -4.70
N PRO A 465 8.67 -14.65 -3.72
CA PRO A 465 7.92 -15.89 -3.86
C PRO A 465 6.41 -15.66 -4.04
N ASP A 466 5.94 -14.43 -3.79
CA ASP A 466 4.57 -13.98 -4.02
C ASP A 466 4.21 -13.85 -5.51
N LEU A 467 5.21 -13.75 -6.40
CA LEU A 467 4.98 -13.64 -7.84
C LEU A 467 4.43 -14.93 -8.44
N VAL A 468 3.36 -14.80 -9.23
CA VAL A 468 2.70 -15.90 -9.93
C VAL A 468 3.13 -15.90 -11.40
N TYR A 469 3.88 -16.93 -11.79
CA TYR A 469 4.45 -17.12 -13.12
C TYR A 469 3.62 -18.02 -14.02
#